data_AF-A0A960JKJ3-F1
#
_entry.id   AF-A0A960JKJ3-F1
#
_cell.length_a   1.000
_cell.length_b   1.000
_cell.length_c   1.000
_cell.angle_alpha   90.00
_cell.angle_beta   90.00
_cell.angle_gamma   90.00
#
_symmetry.space_group_name_H-M   'P 1'
#
loop_
_entity.id
_entity.type
_entity.pdbx_description
1 polymer ?
#
loop_
_entity_poly.entity_id
_entity_poly.type
_entity_poly.pdbx_seq_one_letter_code
_entity_poly.pdbx_strand_id
1 'polypeptide(L)'
;SMPEFDDAENFPAKTDDLAPIPFETWEDFIFASIDPRFPFSDLINDMRAVMKGFDFKDLKKVSEKDYFLDAHWALYCENYLEGFHIPFVHKDLNRELDYGNYKTKLFRLSSVQTGYNDGGNIAAQYFFIFPNLMFNFYPWGISVNIVKPVTKSSTKVSYLTFVSDESKLGRGAGGDLEKVEFEDQAVVESVQKGIRSRFYDKGRYSPMREQGTHHFHRLICEFMNN
;
A
#
# COMPACT_ATOMS: atom_id res chain seq x y z
N SER A 1 -37.03 6.64 12.99
CA SER A 1 -37.88 7.63 13.69
C SER A 1 -36.99 8.42 14.62
N MET A 2 -37.11 9.75 14.60
CA MET A 2 -36.41 10.60 15.56
C MET A 2 -37.40 10.94 16.68
N PRO A 3 -37.15 10.50 17.92
CA PRO A 3 -38.05 10.80 19.03
C PRO A 3 -38.21 12.31 19.24
N GLU A 4 -39.42 12.76 19.61
CA GLU A 4 -39.73 14.16 19.96
C GLU A 4 -39.67 15.16 18.79
N PHE A 5 -39.80 14.70 17.55
CA PHE A 5 -39.84 15.55 16.35
C PHE A 5 -41.25 15.73 15.77
N ASP A 6 -42.29 15.44 16.55
CA ASP A 6 -43.69 15.45 16.10
C ASP A 6 -44.15 16.84 15.64
N ASP A 7 -43.62 17.91 16.25
CA ASP A 7 -43.94 19.31 15.92
C ASP A 7 -42.91 19.95 14.96
N ALA A 8 -41.91 19.19 14.50
CA ALA A 8 -40.87 19.72 13.62
C ALA A 8 -41.41 19.87 12.18
N GLU A 9 -41.64 21.11 11.76
CA GLU A 9 -42.07 21.39 10.39
C GLU A 9 -41.02 20.91 9.37
N ASN A 10 -41.50 20.26 8.30
CA ASN A 10 -40.68 19.74 7.19
C ASN A 10 -39.65 18.66 7.59
N PHE A 11 -39.92 17.89 8.65
CA PHE A 11 -39.05 16.81 9.11
C PHE A 11 -39.64 15.39 8.92
N PRO A 12 -38.83 14.40 8.49
CA PRO A 12 -37.48 14.54 7.95
C PRO A 12 -37.50 15.04 6.49
N ALA A 13 -36.57 15.93 6.15
CA ALA A 13 -36.24 16.32 4.79
C ALA A 13 -35.07 15.47 4.27
N LYS A 14 -34.89 15.41 2.94
CA LYS A 14 -33.72 14.77 2.32
C LYS A 14 -32.38 15.37 2.77
N THR A 15 -32.40 16.59 3.27
CA THR A 15 -31.21 17.27 3.84
C THR A 15 -30.86 16.79 5.24
N ASP A 16 -31.75 16.04 5.90
CA ASP A 16 -31.51 15.43 7.21
C ASP A 16 -30.86 14.04 7.10
N ASP A 17 -30.84 13.47 5.88
CA ASP A 17 -30.14 12.23 5.60
C ASP A 17 -28.61 12.44 5.64
N LEU A 18 -27.88 11.42 6.07
CA LEU A 18 -26.41 11.42 5.96
C LEU A 18 -26.01 11.50 4.48
N ALA A 19 -24.98 12.30 4.19
CA ALA A 19 -24.42 12.37 2.86
C ALA A 19 -23.90 10.98 2.42
N PRO A 20 -24.33 10.43 1.27
CA PRO A 20 -23.81 9.17 0.78
C PRO A 20 -22.37 9.35 0.30
N ILE A 21 -21.50 8.41 0.66
CA ILE A 21 -20.13 8.35 0.14
C ILE A 21 -20.10 7.28 -0.97
N PRO A 22 -19.68 7.63 -2.21
CA PRO A 22 -19.57 6.65 -3.26
C PRO A 22 -18.49 5.62 -2.92
N PHE A 23 -18.80 4.35 -3.15
CA PHE A 23 -17.89 3.25 -2.97
C PHE A 23 -18.02 2.25 -4.12
N GLU A 24 -16.95 1.50 -4.32
CA GLU A 24 -16.84 0.43 -5.30
C GLU A 24 -16.25 -0.80 -4.61
N THR A 25 -16.46 -1.97 -5.21
CA THR A 25 -15.93 -3.23 -4.67
C THR A 25 -15.00 -3.92 -5.66
N TRP A 26 -14.01 -4.61 -5.12
CA TRP A 26 -13.20 -5.56 -5.87
C TRP A 26 -12.91 -6.77 -4.99
N GLU A 27 -13.40 -7.93 -5.42
CA GLU A 27 -13.51 -9.11 -4.55
C GLU A 27 -14.21 -8.72 -3.23
N ASP A 28 -13.65 -9.07 -2.08
CA ASP A 28 -14.17 -8.69 -0.76
C ASP A 28 -13.64 -7.34 -0.23
N PHE A 29 -12.93 -6.57 -1.05
CA PHE A 29 -12.38 -5.26 -0.68
C PHE A 29 -13.31 -4.12 -1.10
N ILE A 30 -13.55 -3.19 -0.17
CA ILE A 30 -14.37 -1.99 -0.37
C ILE A 30 -13.45 -0.78 -0.51
N PHE A 31 -13.68 0.02 -1.56
CA PHE A 31 -12.95 1.25 -1.84
C PHE A 31 -13.92 2.42 -1.85
N ALA A 32 -13.60 3.49 -1.12
CA ALA A 32 -14.43 4.68 -1.06
C ALA A 32 -13.59 5.92 -1.37
N SER A 33 -14.22 6.92 -1.99
CA SER A 33 -13.60 8.22 -2.26
C SER A 33 -14.55 9.34 -1.88
N ILE A 34 -14.04 10.35 -1.18
CA ILE A 34 -14.82 11.54 -0.82
C ILE A 34 -14.95 12.48 -2.02
N ASP A 35 -13.90 12.59 -2.83
CA ASP A 35 -13.84 13.42 -4.05
C ASP A 35 -13.06 12.66 -5.15
N PRO A 36 -13.71 11.76 -5.90
CA PRO A 36 -13.04 10.94 -6.90
C PRO A 36 -12.52 11.79 -8.07
N ARG A 37 -11.20 11.82 -8.24
CA ARG A 37 -10.52 12.55 -9.34
C ARG A 37 -10.33 11.73 -10.62
N PHE A 38 -10.59 10.43 -10.56
CA PHE A 38 -10.54 9.49 -11.67
C PHE A 38 -11.47 8.30 -11.40
N PRO A 39 -11.90 7.56 -12.44
CA PRO A 39 -12.71 6.36 -12.28
C PRO A 39 -12.00 5.26 -11.46
N PHE A 40 -12.76 4.50 -10.67
CA PHE A 40 -12.21 3.36 -9.92
C PHE A 40 -11.55 2.31 -10.83
N SER A 41 -12.05 2.16 -12.06
CA SER A 41 -11.45 1.28 -13.08
C SER A 41 -9.98 1.59 -13.34
N ASP A 42 -9.57 2.86 -13.28
CA ASP A 42 -8.21 3.29 -13.59
C ASP A 42 -7.22 2.91 -12.47
N LEU A 43 -7.71 2.64 -11.26
CA LEU A 43 -6.91 2.13 -10.15
C LEU A 43 -6.75 0.61 -10.21
N ILE A 44 -7.84 -0.10 -10.50
CA ILE A 44 -7.95 -1.53 -10.19
C ILE A 44 -7.70 -2.43 -11.40
N ASN A 45 -7.92 -1.97 -12.63
CA ASN A 45 -7.90 -2.82 -13.82
C ASN A 45 -6.51 -3.42 -14.09
N ASP A 46 -5.43 -2.68 -13.81
CA ASP A 46 -4.07 -3.17 -13.96
C ASP A 46 -3.78 -4.33 -12.99
N MET A 47 -4.20 -4.18 -11.72
CA MET A 47 -4.06 -5.24 -10.72
C MET A 47 -4.95 -6.44 -11.07
N ARG A 48 -6.21 -6.23 -11.49
CA ARG A 48 -7.09 -7.31 -11.98
C ARG A 48 -6.47 -8.11 -13.11
N ALA A 49 -5.85 -7.43 -14.08
CA ALA A 49 -5.23 -8.08 -15.22
C ALA A 49 -4.03 -8.93 -14.82
N VAL A 50 -3.18 -8.44 -13.91
CA VAL A 50 -2.01 -9.16 -13.43
C VAL A 50 -2.40 -10.31 -12.49
N MET A 51 -3.39 -10.09 -11.62
CA MET A 51 -3.83 -11.06 -10.61
C MET A 51 -4.92 -12.01 -11.11
N LYS A 52 -5.19 -12.09 -12.42
CA LYS A 52 -6.24 -12.94 -13.01
C LYS A 52 -6.16 -14.42 -12.62
N GLY A 53 -4.96 -14.93 -12.31
CA GLY A 53 -4.73 -16.31 -11.88
C GLY A 53 -4.71 -16.52 -10.37
N PHE A 54 -4.83 -15.45 -9.57
CA PHE A 54 -4.86 -15.55 -8.11
C PHE A 54 -6.24 -15.98 -7.65
N ASP A 55 -6.30 -16.94 -6.73
CA ASP A 55 -7.56 -17.38 -6.14
C ASP A 55 -7.88 -16.52 -4.92
N PHE A 56 -8.88 -15.66 -5.08
CA PHE A 56 -9.39 -14.80 -4.01
C PHE A 56 -10.40 -15.50 -3.09
N LYS A 57 -10.76 -16.75 -3.39
CA LYS A 57 -11.69 -17.52 -2.55
C LYS A 57 -11.09 -17.79 -1.17
N ASP A 58 -11.99 -17.85 -0.18
CA ASP A 58 -11.69 -18.24 1.20
C ASP A 58 -10.62 -17.36 1.90
N LEU A 59 -10.35 -16.16 1.39
CA LEU A 59 -9.51 -15.18 2.07
C LEU A 59 -10.17 -14.74 3.38
N LYS A 60 -9.55 -15.10 4.50
CA LYS A 60 -10.02 -14.71 5.84
C LYS A 60 -9.08 -13.71 6.45
N LYS A 61 -9.62 -12.58 6.93
CA LYS A 61 -8.84 -11.62 7.72
C LYS A 61 -8.46 -12.28 9.05
N VAL A 62 -7.18 -12.56 9.24
CA VAL A 62 -6.64 -13.20 10.46
C VAL A 62 -5.94 -12.20 11.38
N SER A 63 -5.53 -11.05 10.85
CA SER A 63 -4.85 -10.00 11.63
C SER A 63 -5.13 -8.61 11.07
N GLU A 64 -5.17 -7.64 11.97
CA GLU A 64 -5.15 -6.21 11.67
C GLU A 64 -4.31 -5.52 12.75
N LYS A 65 -3.26 -4.82 12.33
CA LYS A 65 -2.36 -4.11 13.23
C LYS A 65 -2.16 -2.68 12.74
N ASP A 66 -2.17 -1.75 13.68
CA ASP A 66 -1.88 -0.33 13.42
C ASP A 66 -0.53 0.04 14.03
N TYR A 67 0.33 0.67 13.23
CA TYR A 67 1.58 1.24 13.69
C TYR A 67 1.63 2.74 13.38
N PHE A 68 2.29 3.49 14.25
CA PHE A 68 2.49 4.92 14.11
C PHE A 68 3.97 5.19 13.89
N LEU A 69 4.27 5.93 12.83
CA LEU A 69 5.63 6.32 12.47
C LEU A 69 5.78 7.82 12.60
N ASP A 70 6.93 8.27 13.09
CA ASP A 70 7.33 9.68 13.12
C ASP A 70 7.91 10.13 11.77
N ALA A 71 7.13 9.94 10.70
CA ALA A 71 7.51 10.28 9.33
C ALA A 71 6.34 10.81 8.48
N HIS A 72 6.68 11.59 7.46
CA HIS A 72 5.75 11.99 6.42
C HIS A 72 5.32 10.75 5.61
N TRP A 73 4.02 10.65 5.30
CA TRP A 73 3.42 9.46 4.70
C TRP A 73 4.10 9.03 3.38
N ALA A 74 4.50 10.00 2.56
CA ALA A 74 5.16 9.73 1.29
C ALA A 74 6.48 8.99 1.45
N LEU A 75 7.24 9.23 2.53
CA LEU A 75 8.51 8.54 2.78
C LEU A 75 8.30 7.03 3.01
N TYR A 76 7.19 6.66 3.64
CA TYR A 76 6.83 5.25 3.81
C TYR A 76 6.45 4.61 2.46
N CYS A 77 5.72 5.34 1.61
CA CYS A 77 5.43 4.87 0.26
C CYS A 77 6.70 4.75 -0.60
N GLU A 78 7.62 5.71 -0.52
CA GLU A 78 8.90 5.70 -1.23
C GLU A 78 9.73 4.46 -0.89
N ASN A 79 9.81 4.11 0.40
CA ASN A 79 10.52 2.91 0.88
C ASN A 79 9.92 1.62 0.29
N TYR A 80 8.60 1.54 0.16
CA TYR A 80 7.94 0.36 -0.43
C TYR A 80 8.17 0.22 -1.95
N LEU A 81 8.42 1.31 -2.66
CA LEU A 81 8.38 1.38 -4.13
C LEU A 81 9.66 0.92 -4.83
N GLU A 82 10.62 0.41 -4.07
CA GLU A 82 11.89 -0.09 -4.57
C GLU A 82 12.37 -1.28 -3.73
N GLY A 83 13.11 -2.19 -4.38
CA GLY A 83 13.79 -3.30 -3.71
C GLY A 83 15.26 -3.02 -3.41
N PHE A 84 15.78 -1.84 -3.75
CA PHE A 84 17.20 -1.45 -3.62
C PHE A 84 17.72 -1.57 -2.19
N HIS A 85 16.92 -1.23 -1.18
CA HIS A 85 17.33 -1.36 0.22
C HIS A 85 17.34 -2.81 0.72
N ILE A 86 16.61 -3.74 0.08
CA ILE A 86 16.38 -5.11 0.59
C ILE A 86 17.70 -5.83 0.95
N PRO A 87 18.75 -5.86 0.10
CA PRO A 87 19.99 -6.57 0.44
C PRO A 87 20.75 -5.98 1.64
N PHE A 88 20.49 -4.71 1.96
CA PHE A 88 21.21 -3.97 2.99
C PHE A 88 20.45 -3.91 4.32
N VAL A 89 19.12 -3.97 4.26
CA VAL A 89 18.22 -3.83 5.41
C VAL A 89 17.63 -5.19 5.81
N HIS A 90 17.04 -5.93 4.87
CA HIS A 90 16.26 -7.14 5.17
C HIS A 90 17.03 -8.42 4.83
N LYS A 91 17.90 -8.85 5.75
CA LYS A 91 18.74 -10.05 5.54
C LYS A 91 17.92 -11.32 5.30
N ASP A 92 16.75 -11.45 5.90
CA ASP A 92 15.92 -12.65 5.75
C ASP A 92 15.10 -12.61 4.46
N LEU A 93 14.48 -11.47 4.13
CA LEU A 93 13.77 -11.30 2.85
C LEU A 93 14.70 -11.47 1.65
N ASN A 94 15.93 -10.96 1.75
CA ASN A 94 16.95 -11.10 0.70
C ASN A 94 17.36 -12.57 0.45
N ARG A 95 17.16 -13.49 1.39
CA ARG A 95 17.41 -14.93 1.16
C ARG A 95 16.29 -15.60 0.39
N GLU A 96 15.08 -15.06 0.48
CA GLU A 96 13.88 -15.63 -0.13
C GLU A 96 13.63 -15.10 -1.55
N LEU A 97 14.30 -14.00 -1.93
CA LEU A 97 14.15 -13.32 -3.20
C LEU A 97 15.46 -13.29 -4.00
N ASP A 98 15.37 -13.67 -5.27
CA ASP A 98 16.41 -13.37 -6.26
C ASP A 98 16.35 -11.88 -6.61
N TYR A 99 17.18 -11.11 -5.90
CA TYR A 99 17.33 -9.66 -6.09
C TYR A 99 17.74 -9.26 -7.52
N GLY A 100 18.43 -10.14 -8.25
CA GLY A 100 18.83 -9.91 -9.64
C GLY A 100 17.65 -9.93 -10.60
N ASN A 101 16.63 -10.73 -10.29
CA ASN A 101 15.43 -10.91 -11.11
C ASN A 101 14.22 -10.09 -10.64
N TYR A 102 14.38 -9.23 -9.65
CA TYR A 102 13.33 -8.34 -9.17
C TYR A 102 12.91 -7.33 -10.25
N LYS A 103 11.65 -7.40 -10.71
CA LYS A 103 11.14 -6.59 -11.84
C LYS A 103 10.07 -5.62 -11.39
N THR A 104 10.22 -4.37 -11.82
CA THR A 104 9.21 -3.32 -11.62
C THR A 104 8.48 -3.07 -12.94
N LYS A 105 7.15 -3.08 -12.89
CA LYS A 105 6.29 -2.66 -14.00
C LYS A 105 5.44 -1.48 -13.53
N LEU A 106 5.48 -0.40 -14.31
CA LEU A 106 4.72 0.82 -14.05
C LEU A 106 3.42 0.83 -14.87
N PHE A 107 2.37 1.35 -14.26
CA PHE A 107 1.11 1.67 -14.91
C PHE A 107 0.76 3.14 -14.69
N ARG A 108 -0.47 3.56 -15.02
CA ARG A 108 -0.86 4.96 -14.89
C ARG A 108 -0.93 5.41 -13.43
N LEU A 109 -1.71 4.71 -12.60
CA LEU A 109 -1.93 5.04 -11.18
C LEU A 109 -1.43 3.95 -10.22
N SER A 110 -0.67 2.98 -10.73
CA SER A 110 -0.17 1.87 -9.94
C SER A 110 1.19 1.38 -10.45
N SER A 111 1.84 0.56 -9.64
CA SER A 111 3.03 -0.18 -10.04
C SER A 111 3.04 -1.55 -9.37
N VAL A 112 3.66 -2.53 -10.01
CA VAL A 112 3.91 -3.85 -9.40
C VAL A 112 5.38 -4.17 -9.42
N GLN A 113 5.86 -4.67 -8.31
CA GLN A 113 7.17 -5.27 -8.19
C GLN A 113 6.99 -6.79 -8.04
N THR A 114 7.69 -7.59 -8.85
CA THR A 114 7.62 -9.05 -8.81
C THR A 114 8.94 -9.62 -8.35
N GLY A 115 8.89 -10.31 -7.21
CA GLY A 115 9.99 -11.07 -6.66
C GLY A 115 9.92 -12.54 -7.08
N TYR A 116 11.06 -13.11 -7.42
CA TYR A 116 11.19 -14.52 -7.80
C TYR A 116 12.04 -15.26 -6.77
N ASN A 117 11.81 -16.56 -6.59
CA ASN A 117 12.74 -17.42 -5.85
C ASN A 117 13.83 -17.97 -6.77
N ASP A 118 14.83 -18.65 -6.21
CA ASP A 118 15.95 -19.26 -6.95
C ASP A 118 15.50 -20.26 -8.04
N GLY A 119 14.30 -20.83 -7.89
CA GLY A 119 13.69 -21.71 -8.89
C GLY A 119 13.03 -20.98 -10.07
N GLY A 120 13.09 -19.64 -10.10
CA GLY A 120 12.48 -18.80 -11.14
C GLY A 120 10.96 -18.65 -11.02
N ASN A 121 10.35 -19.15 -9.94
CA ASN A 121 8.92 -19.01 -9.69
C ASN A 121 8.64 -17.70 -8.96
N ILE A 122 7.45 -17.13 -9.17
CA ILE A 122 7.02 -15.92 -8.45
C ILE A 122 6.90 -16.26 -6.96
N ALA A 123 7.68 -15.56 -6.14
CA ALA A 123 7.65 -15.67 -4.68
C ALA A 123 6.69 -14.66 -4.07
N ALA A 124 6.64 -13.45 -4.63
CA ALA A 124 5.74 -12.40 -4.17
C ALA A 124 5.47 -11.35 -5.27
N GLN A 125 4.31 -10.70 -5.20
CA GLN A 125 3.97 -9.55 -6.02
C GLN A 125 3.51 -8.39 -5.13
N TYR A 126 4.19 -7.25 -5.26
CA TYR A 126 4.01 -6.06 -4.43
C TYR A 126 3.38 -4.96 -5.27
N PHE A 127 2.07 -4.80 -5.15
CA PHE A 127 1.30 -3.77 -5.82
C PHE A 127 1.25 -2.51 -4.98
N PHE A 128 1.62 -1.39 -5.57
CA PHE A 128 1.30 -0.06 -5.05
C PHE A 128 0.17 0.54 -5.89
N ILE A 129 -0.85 1.04 -5.23
CA ILE A 129 -1.98 1.76 -5.82
C ILE A 129 -1.97 3.17 -5.25
N PHE A 130 -1.81 4.15 -6.13
CA PHE A 130 -1.80 5.56 -5.73
C PHE A 130 -3.15 5.94 -5.10
N PRO A 131 -3.15 6.70 -3.99
CA PRO A 131 -1.99 7.38 -3.42
C PRO A 131 -1.19 6.60 -2.39
N ASN A 132 -1.75 5.59 -1.73
CA ASN A 132 -1.26 5.17 -0.41
C ASN A 132 -1.60 3.73 -0.02
N LEU A 133 -1.91 2.87 -0.99
CA LEU A 133 -2.38 1.50 -0.76
C LEU A 133 -1.40 0.49 -1.34
N MET A 134 -1.11 -0.55 -0.56
CA MET A 134 -0.19 -1.61 -0.94
C MET A 134 -0.89 -2.97 -0.85
N PHE A 135 -0.81 -3.78 -1.89
CA PHE A 135 -1.26 -5.17 -1.89
C PHE A 135 -0.05 -6.09 -2.10
N ASN A 136 0.23 -6.92 -1.11
CA ASN A 136 1.32 -7.88 -1.11
C ASN A 136 0.74 -9.28 -1.29
N PHE A 137 0.95 -9.87 -2.46
CA PHE A 137 0.45 -11.20 -2.79
C PHE A 137 1.55 -12.24 -2.54
N TYR A 138 1.19 -13.26 -1.77
CA TYR A 138 2.06 -14.37 -1.39
C TYR A 138 1.36 -15.71 -1.65
N PRO A 139 2.11 -16.83 -1.66
CA PRO A 139 1.51 -18.17 -1.81
C PRO A 139 0.49 -18.55 -0.72
N TRP A 140 0.54 -17.90 0.45
CA TRP A 140 -0.37 -18.14 1.58
C TRP A 140 -1.59 -17.21 1.61
N GLY A 141 -1.57 -16.09 0.87
CA GLY A 141 -2.62 -15.07 0.93
C GLY A 141 -2.14 -13.66 0.59
N ILE A 142 -2.75 -12.67 1.23
CA ILE A 142 -2.56 -11.24 0.94
C ILE A 142 -2.26 -10.49 2.23
N SER A 143 -1.25 -9.61 2.20
CA SER A 143 -1.09 -8.52 3.17
C SER A 143 -1.44 -7.19 2.49
N VAL A 144 -2.26 -6.38 3.14
CA VAL A 144 -2.67 -5.05 2.65
C VAL A 144 -2.16 -3.99 3.61
N ASN A 145 -1.45 -3.00 3.10
CA ASN A 145 -0.96 -1.88 3.90
C ASN A 145 -1.68 -0.60 3.47
N ILE A 146 -2.26 0.11 4.43
CA ILE A 146 -2.98 1.38 4.19
C ILE A 146 -2.23 2.50 4.92
N VAL A 147 -1.62 3.40 4.17
CA VAL A 147 -0.82 4.51 4.70
C VAL A 147 -1.71 5.74 4.91
N LYS A 148 -1.92 6.14 6.15
CA LYS A 148 -2.86 7.19 6.56
C LYS A 148 -2.09 8.38 7.13
N PRO A 149 -1.96 9.52 6.42
CA PRO A 149 -1.31 10.71 6.97
C PRO A 149 -2.10 11.23 8.18
N VAL A 150 -1.38 11.55 9.26
CA VAL A 150 -1.96 12.16 10.49
C VAL A 150 -1.52 13.61 10.61
N THR A 151 -0.22 13.87 10.46
CA THR A 151 0.36 15.21 10.36
C THR A 151 1.43 15.22 9.26
N LYS A 152 2.11 16.36 9.05
CA LYS A 152 3.25 16.47 8.13
C LYS A 152 4.45 15.58 8.53
N SER A 153 4.46 15.01 9.72
CA SER A 153 5.55 14.14 10.18
C SER A 153 5.08 13.03 11.10
N SER A 154 3.82 12.62 10.96
CA SER A 154 3.29 11.45 11.65
C SER A 154 2.30 10.76 10.73
N THR A 155 2.45 9.45 10.63
CA THR A 155 1.67 8.59 9.73
C THR A 155 1.25 7.35 10.47
N LYS A 156 0.00 6.93 10.25
CA LYS A 156 -0.47 5.61 10.69
C LYS A 156 -0.42 4.65 9.52
N VAL A 157 0.16 3.47 9.70
CA VAL A 157 0.10 2.39 8.71
C VAL A 157 -0.72 1.26 9.30
N SER A 158 -1.81 0.91 8.62
CA SER A 158 -2.64 -0.26 8.97
C SER A 158 -2.21 -1.44 8.11
N TYR A 159 -1.85 -2.56 8.73
CA TYR A 159 -1.51 -3.82 8.08
C TYR A 159 -2.63 -4.82 8.30
N LEU A 160 -3.20 -5.32 7.22
CA LEU A 160 -4.29 -6.29 7.24
C LEU A 160 -3.82 -7.57 6.58
N THR A 161 -3.90 -8.69 7.30
CA THR A 161 -3.46 -10.00 6.79
C THR A 161 -4.66 -10.88 6.50
N PHE A 162 -4.76 -11.32 5.25
CA PHE A 162 -5.78 -12.23 4.75
C PHE A 162 -5.13 -13.54 4.31
N VAL A 163 -5.58 -14.66 4.85
CA VAL A 163 -4.99 -15.99 4.58
C VAL A 163 -6.01 -16.85 3.86
N SER A 164 -5.58 -17.52 2.79
CA SER A 164 -6.35 -18.57 2.10
C SER A 164 -5.75 -19.96 2.28
N ASP A 165 -4.45 -20.06 2.61
CA ASP A 165 -3.76 -21.33 2.89
C ASP A 165 -2.86 -21.20 4.13
N GLU A 166 -3.41 -21.56 5.29
CA GLU A 166 -2.69 -21.52 6.57
C GLU A 166 -1.46 -22.44 6.61
N SER A 167 -1.43 -23.52 5.79
CA SER A 167 -0.30 -24.46 5.78
C SER A 167 1.00 -23.85 5.24
N LYS A 168 0.87 -22.73 4.51
CA LYS A 168 1.98 -21.97 3.92
C LYS A 168 2.34 -20.72 4.71
N LEU A 169 1.54 -20.33 5.70
CA LEU A 169 1.79 -19.15 6.52
C LEU A 169 3.12 -19.31 7.30
N GLY A 170 3.86 -18.21 7.45
CA GLY A 170 5.12 -18.20 8.19
C GLY A 170 6.32 -18.78 7.42
N ARG A 171 6.19 -19.03 6.11
CA ARG A 171 7.26 -19.58 5.26
C ARG A 171 7.50 -18.71 4.03
N GLY A 172 8.74 -18.68 3.56
CA GLY A 172 9.14 -17.96 2.36
C GLY A 172 9.02 -16.44 2.47
N ALA A 173 8.96 -15.75 1.34
CA ALA A 173 8.62 -14.33 1.29
C ALA A 173 7.27 -14.09 1.98
N GLY A 174 7.24 -13.14 2.93
CA GLY A 174 6.07 -12.88 3.77
C GLY A 174 5.89 -13.81 4.97
N GLY A 175 6.89 -14.63 5.32
CA GLY A 175 6.86 -15.48 6.51
C GLY A 175 7.02 -14.72 7.85
N ASP A 176 7.77 -13.62 7.85
CA ASP A 176 7.97 -12.75 9.00
C ASP A 176 7.72 -11.28 8.62
N LEU A 177 6.45 -10.98 8.34
CA LEU A 177 6.02 -9.64 7.93
C LEU A 177 6.36 -8.61 9.01
N GLU A 178 6.07 -8.91 10.28
CA GLU A 178 6.23 -7.97 11.38
C GLU A 178 7.67 -7.50 11.54
N LYS A 179 8.65 -8.41 11.43
CA LYS A 179 10.06 -8.03 11.49
C LYS A 179 10.45 -7.08 10.35
N VAL A 180 10.08 -7.42 9.12
CA VAL A 180 10.37 -6.60 7.93
C VAL A 180 9.74 -5.21 8.09
N GLU A 181 8.49 -5.15 8.55
CA GLU A 181 7.76 -3.91 8.78
C GLU A 181 8.47 -3.01 9.81
N PHE A 182 8.99 -3.57 10.91
CA PHE A 182 9.74 -2.78 11.90
C PHE A 182 11.10 -2.29 11.37
N GLU A 183 11.78 -3.09 10.56
CA GLU A 183 13.03 -2.69 9.90
C GLU A 183 12.79 -1.50 8.95
N ASP A 184 11.71 -1.56 8.16
CA ASP A 184 11.28 -0.46 7.28
C ASP A 184 10.96 0.82 8.06
N GLN A 185 10.20 0.71 9.15
CA GLN A 185 9.84 1.84 10.00
C GLN A 185 11.10 2.59 10.49
N ALA A 186 12.10 1.84 10.98
CA ALA A 186 13.34 2.43 11.50
C ALA A 186 14.12 3.19 10.41
N VAL A 187 14.15 2.66 9.18
CA VAL A 187 14.80 3.33 8.02
C VAL A 187 14.05 4.61 7.66
N VAL A 188 12.73 4.55 7.54
CA VAL A 188 11.87 5.68 7.16
C VAL A 188 11.98 6.82 8.19
N GLU A 189 11.97 6.52 9.48
CA GLU A 189 12.14 7.54 10.52
C GLU A 189 13.55 8.16 10.53
N SER A 190 14.57 7.37 10.20
CA SER A 190 15.93 7.87 10.02
C SER A 190 16.01 8.84 8.83
N VAL A 191 15.38 8.49 7.70
CA VAL A 191 15.26 9.37 6.53
C VAL A 191 14.52 10.66 6.90
N GLN A 192 13.40 10.57 7.62
CA GLN A 192 12.65 11.74 8.07
C GLN A 192 13.51 12.71 8.90
N LYS A 193 14.37 12.19 9.79
CA LYS A 193 15.32 13.00 10.57
C LYS A 193 16.35 13.65 9.66
N GLY A 194 16.88 12.90 8.69
CA GLY A 194 17.87 13.37 7.72
C GLY A 194 17.38 14.52 6.84
N ILE A 195 16.20 14.39 6.24
CA ILE A 195 15.66 15.40 5.30
C ILE A 195 15.32 16.74 5.97
N ARG A 196 15.22 16.78 7.31
CA ARG A 196 15.03 18.01 8.08
C ARG A 196 16.32 18.81 8.26
N SER A 197 17.47 18.24 7.93
CA SER A 197 18.74 18.94 7.99
C SER A 197 18.73 20.11 7.02
N ARG A 198 19.21 21.28 7.47
CA ARG A 198 19.44 22.45 6.60
C ARG A 198 20.42 22.20 5.44
N PHE A 199 21.19 21.11 5.51
CA PHE A 199 22.16 20.71 4.50
C PHE A 199 21.61 19.70 3.49
N TYR A 200 20.38 19.23 3.68
CA TYR A 200 19.69 18.42 2.70
C TYR A 200 18.98 19.33 1.68
N ASP A 201 19.12 19.00 0.40
CA ASP A 201 18.42 19.68 -0.71
C ASP A 201 17.48 18.69 -1.42
N LYS A 202 18.07 17.67 -2.06
CA LYS A 202 17.31 16.62 -2.78
C LYS A 202 18.11 15.34 -2.98
N GLY A 203 17.39 14.24 -3.15
CA GLY A 203 17.94 12.95 -3.60
C GLY A 203 18.03 12.82 -5.13
N ARG A 204 18.69 11.76 -5.60
CA ARG A 204 18.65 11.29 -6.98
C ARG A 204 18.17 9.86 -7.00
N TYR A 205 17.36 9.52 -8.00
CA TYR A 205 16.90 8.15 -8.21
C TYR A 205 17.92 7.35 -9.02
N SER A 206 18.12 6.09 -8.64
CA SER A 206 18.70 5.05 -9.45
C SER A 206 17.75 4.73 -10.61
N PRO A 207 18.13 4.99 -11.88
CA PRO A 207 17.26 4.71 -13.02
C PRO A 207 16.92 3.23 -13.16
N MET A 208 17.78 2.35 -12.64
CA MET A 208 17.58 0.91 -12.68
C MET A 208 16.67 0.42 -11.55
N ARG A 209 16.82 0.98 -10.33
CA ARG A 209 16.22 0.39 -9.12
C ARG A 209 15.06 1.19 -8.53
N GLU A 210 14.97 2.49 -8.78
CA GLU A 210 13.99 3.39 -8.14
C GLU A 210 12.96 3.94 -9.14
N GLN A 211 12.57 3.10 -10.11
CA GLN A 211 11.59 3.45 -11.13
C GLN A 211 10.20 3.72 -10.53
N GLY A 212 9.80 2.92 -9.53
CA GLY A 212 8.54 3.09 -8.79
C GLY A 212 8.53 4.39 -7.98
N THR A 213 9.59 4.66 -7.23
CA THR A 213 9.76 5.89 -6.45
C THR A 213 9.70 7.15 -7.32
N HIS A 214 10.40 7.15 -8.46
CA HIS A 214 10.34 8.26 -9.40
C HIS A 214 8.94 8.43 -10.02
N HIS A 215 8.26 7.33 -10.39
CA HIS A 215 6.90 7.35 -10.90
C HIS A 215 5.90 7.92 -9.89
N PHE A 216 5.97 7.50 -8.63
CA PHE A 216 5.16 8.02 -7.53
C PHE A 216 5.33 9.53 -7.33
N HIS A 217 6.57 10.03 -7.33
CA HIS A 217 6.81 11.47 -7.24
C HIS A 217 6.22 12.25 -8.42
N ARG A 218 6.25 11.70 -9.64
CA ARG A 218 5.57 12.32 -10.78
C ARG A 218 4.06 12.40 -10.58
N LEU A 219 3.43 11.38 -9.99
CA LEU A 219 2.00 11.41 -9.63
C LEU A 219 1.71 12.45 -8.56
N ILE A 220 2.53 12.55 -7.51
CA ILE A 220 2.39 13.61 -6.50
C ILE A 220 2.46 14.99 -7.17
N CYS A 221 3.48 15.25 -7.99
CA CYS A 221 3.60 16.53 -8.69
C CYS A 221 2.40 16.82 -9.61
N GLU A 222 1.86 15.82 -10.28
CA GLU A 222 0.68 15.98 -11.12
C GLU A 222 -0.56 16.37 -10.30
N PHE A 223 -0.84 15.66 -9.22
CA PHE A 223 -2.08 15.87 -8.45
C PHE A 223 -2.00 17.01 -7.42
N MET A 224 -0.80 17.47 -7.05
CA MET A 224 -0.60 18.60 -6.15
C MET A 224 -0.54 19.96 -6.85
N ASN A 225 -0.24 19.99 -8.15
CA ASN A 225 -0.12 21.23 -8.93
C ASN A 225 -1.43 21.62 -9.66
N ASN A 226 -2.54 20.93 -9.39
CA ASN A 226 -3.85 21.14 -10.01
C ASN A 226 -4.84 21.78 -9.03
#